data_AF-A0A443RWF4-F1
#
_entry.id   AF-A0A443RWF4-F1
#
_cell.length_a   1.000
_cell.length_b   1.000
_cell.length_c   1.000
_cell.angle_alpha   90.00
_cell.angle_beta   90.00
_cell.angle_gamma   90.00
#
_symmetry.space_group_name_H-M   'P 1'
#
loop_
_entity.id
_entity.type
_entity.pdbx_description
1 polymer ?
#
loop_
_entity_poly.entity_id
_entity_poly.type
_entity_poly.pdbx_seq_one_letter_code
_entity_poly.pdbx_strand_id
1 'polypeptide(L)' 'GLQNDLLAMVQEGRAPTVDLLKLLEAFVDEEHYAVWESINSCLGQLRTLLAYTDFQNSFHIFGKRLSAKISSKLG' A
#
# COMPACT_ATOMS: atom_id res chain seq x y z
N GLY A 1 6.69 3.06 -10.99
CA GLY A 1 6.64 4.48 -11.38
C GLY A 1 5.52 5.14 -10.61
N LEU A 2 4.29 4.99 -11.09
CA LEU A 2 3.10 5.67 -10.54
C LEU A 2 2.90 5.57 -9.02
N GLN A 3 3.03 4.37 -8.41
CA GLN A 3 2.86 4.24 -6.95
C GLN A 3 3.95 4.99 -6.16
N ASN A 4 5.18 5.00 -6.68
CA ASN A 4 6.30 5.70 -6.04
C ASN A 4 6.17 7.22 -6.20
N ASP A 5 5.71 7.69 -7.37
CA ASP A 5 5.49 9.12 -7.62
C ASP A 5 4.38 9.68 -6.72
N LEU A 6 3.28 8.92 -6.56
CA LEU A 6 2.20 9.31 -5.66
C LEU A 6 2.64 9.26 -4.18
N LEU A 7 3.46 8.29 -3.79
CA LEU A 7 4.02 8.22 -2.45
C LEU A 7 4.93 9.42 -2.14
N ALA A 8 5.76 9.86 -3.09
CA ALA A 8 6.58 11.06 -2.92
C ALA A 8 5.70 12.30 -2.70
N MET A 9 4.62 12.45 -3.47
CA MET A 9 3.67 13.55 -3.26
C MET A 9 2.96 13.48 -1.90
N VAL A 10 2.65 12.28 -1.41
CA VAL A 10 2.09 12.09 -0.06
C VAL A 10 3.10 12.48 1.03
N GLN A 11 4.36 12.08 0.89
CA GLN A 11 5.43 12.45 1.82
C GLN A 11 5.71 13.96 1.82
N GLU A 12 5.59 14.62 0.68
CA GLU A 12 5.67 16.08 0.54
C GLU A 12 4.41 16.81 1.04
N GLY A 13 3.37 16.09 1.47
CA GLY A 13 2.08 16.67 1.90
C GLY A 13 1.27 17.28 0.75
N ARG A 14 1.64 16.99 -0.50
CA ARG A 14 1.02 17.49 -1.73
C ARG A 14 -0.10 16.59 -2.25
N ALA A 15 -0.21 15.37 -1.73
CA ALA A 15 -1.29 14.45 -1.99
C ALA A 15 -1.78 13.82 -0.68
N PRO A 16 -3.07 13.52 -0.53
CA PRO A 16 -3.57 12.83 0.64
C PRO A 16 -3.20 11.35 0.60
N THR A 17 -2.79 10.79 1.75
CA THR A 17 -2.48 9.35 1.90
C THR A 17 -3.63 8.45 1.42
N VAL A 18 -4.88 8.93 1.55
CA VAL A 18 -6.09 8.24 1.10
C VAL A 18 -6.05 7.94 -0.40
N ASP A 19 -5.52 8.83 -1.23
CA ASP A 19 -5.46 8.62 -2.68
C ASP A 19 -4.43 7.53 -3.02
N LEU A 20 -3.32 7.47 -2.29
CA LEU A 20 -2.37 6.36 -2.40
C LEU A 20 -3.02 5.04 -1.99
N LEU A 21 -3.77 4.99 -0.89
CA LEU A 21 -4.45 3.76 -0.46
C LEU A 21 -5.48 3.27 -1.49
N LYS A 22 -6.27 4.18 -2.07
CA LYS A 22 -7.22 3.86 -3.16
C LYS A 22 -6.50 3.36 -4.42
N LEU A 23 -5.36 3.96 -4.76
CA LEU A 23 -4.55 3.51 -5.88
C LEU A 23 -4.06 2.08 -5.64
N LEU A 24 -3.58 1.76 -4.43
CA LEU A 24 -3.14 0.40 -4.09
C LEU A 24 -4.30 -0.60 -4.16
N GLU A 25 -5.50 -0.26 -3.68
CA GLU A 25 -6.69 -1.11 -3.82
C GLU A 25 -7.06 -1.40 -5.27
N ALA A 26 -6.88 -0.44 -6.19
CA ALA A 26 -7.16 -0.65 -7.61
C ALA A 26 -6.28 -1.73 -8.26
N PHE A 27 -5.12 -2.06 -7.65
CA PHE A 27 -4.22 -3.11 -8.13
C PHE A 27 -4.43 -4.46 -7.44
N VAL A 28 -5.50 -4.64 -6.64
CA VAL A 28 -5.75 -5.91 -5.92
C VAL A 28 -5.94 -7.12 -6.84
N ASP A 29 -6.36 -6.90 -8.07
CA ASP A 29 -6.59 -7.94 -9.09
C ASP A 29 -5.34 -8.23 -9.94
N GLU A 30 -4.25 -7.50 -9.71
CA GLU A 30 -3.00 -7.66 -10.44
C GLU A 30 -2.27 -8.94 -10.03
N GLU A 31 -1.57 -9.57 -10.96
CA GLU A 31 -0.86 -10.83 -10.72
C GLU A 31 0.65 -10.72 -10.97
N HIS A 32 1.08 -9.63 -11.61
CA HIS A 32 2.49 -9.40 -11.90
C HIS A 32 3.27 -9.09 -10.61
N TYR A 33 4.30 -9.90 -10.35
CA TYR A 33 5.19 -9.75 -9.21
C TYR A 33 5.74 -8.32 -9.03
N ALA A 34 6.15 -7.66 -10.13
CA ALA A 34 6.72 -6.31 -10.09
C ALA A 34 5.73 -5.26 -9.55
N VAL A 35 4.43 -5.46 -9.75
CA VAL A 35 3.40 -4.57 -9.20
C VAL A 35 3.24 -4.82 -7.70
N TRP A 36 3.19 -6.07 -7.28
CA TRP A 36 3.14 -6.43 -5.85
C TRP A 36 4.40 -6.02 -5.08
N GLU A 37 5.58 -6.07 -5.71
CA GLU A 37 6.81 -5.53 -5.15
C GLU A 37 6.71 -4.01 -4.90
N SER A 38 6.19 -3.27 -5.89
CA SER A 38 5.98 -1.82 -5.76
C SER A 38 4.95 -1.49 -4.67
N ILE A 39 3.85 -2.26 -4.59
CA ILE A 39 2.85 -2.16 -3.53
C ILE A 39 3.48 -2.41 -2.15
N ASN A 40 4.24 -3.49 -2.00
CA ASN A 40 4.89 -3.83 -0.74
C ASN A 40 5.91 -2.79 -0.29
N SER A 41 6.66 -2.20 -1.23
CA SER A 41 7.56 -1.08 -0.94
C SER A 41 6.81 0.14 -0.39
N CYS A 42 5.69 0.51 -1.03
CA CYS A 42 4.84 1.61 -0.56
C CYS A 42 4.23 1.32 0.81
N LEU A 43 3.71 0.10 1.02
CA LEU A 43 3.17 -0.33 2.30
C LEU A 43 4.24 -0.31 3.40
N GLY A 44 5.46 -0.72 3.10
CA GLY A 44 6.58 -0.70 4.03
C GLY A 44 6.92 0.72 4.52
N GLN A 45 6.95 1.69 3.60
CA GLN A 45 7.19 3.09 3.96
C GLN A 45 6.03 3.68 4.78
N LEU A 46 4.78 3.45 4.36
CA LEU A 46 3.61 3.88 5.12
C LEU A 46 3.53 3.23 6.50
N ARG A 47 3.91 1.95 6.62
CA ARG A 47 3.99 1.26 7.91
C ARG A 47 4.97 1.95 8.85
N THR A 48 6.13 2.37 8.35
CA THR A 48 7.12 3.12 9.14
C THR A 48 6.58 4.48 9.58
N LEU A 49 5.88 5.20 8.69
CA LEU A 49 5.27 6.49 9.01
C LEU A 49 4.12 6.39 10.03
N LEU A 50 3.32 5.33 9.93
CA LEU A 50 2.20 5.08 10.83
C LEU A 50 2.59 4.26 12.07
N ALA A 51 3.86 3.88 12.19
CA ALA A 51 4.34 3.14 13.35
C ALA A 51 4.15 3.96 14.62
N TYR A 52 3.72 3.29 15.70
CA TYR A 52 3.44 3.91 17.00
C TYR A 52 2.31 4.95 16.98
N THR A 53 1.48 4.96 15.94
CA THR A 53 0.23 5.74 15.88
C THR A 53 -0.98 4.86 16.09
N ASP A 54 -2.12 5.47 16.43
CA ASP A 54 -3.41 4.76 16.57
C ASP A 54 -3.86 4.08 15.26
N PHE A 55 -3.30 4.50 14.11
CA PHE A 55 -3.61 3.96 12.79
C PHE A 55 -2.84 2.69 12.44
N GLN A 56 -1.82 2.29 13.21
CA GLN A 56 -0.96 1.16 12.89
C GLN A 56 -1.76 -0.15 12.72
N ASN A 57 -2.69 -0.43 13.64
CA ASN A 57 -3.52 -1.64 13.58
C ASN A 57 -4.48 -1.60 12.38
N SER A 58 -5.13 -0.47 12.15
CA SER A 58 -6.04 -0.29 11.00
C SER A 58 -5.30 -0.47 9.67
N PHE A 59 -4.08 0.06 9.58
CA PHE A 59 -3.22 -0.08 8.40
C PHE A 59 -2.77 -1.53 8.19
N HIS A 60 -2.46 -2.26 9.26
CA HIS A 60 -2.12 -3.69 9.18
C HIS A 60 -3.29 -4.54 8.66
N ILE A 61 -4.52 -4.25 9.11
CA ILE A 61 -5.73 -4.92 8.62
C ILE A 61 -5.95 -4.62 7.14
N PHE A 62 -5.75 -3.36 6.73
CA PHE A 62 -5.82 -2.97 5.32
C PHE A 62 -4.82 -3.76 4.46
N GLY A 63 -3.54 -3.81 4.86
CA GLY A 63 -2.51 -4.56 4.13
C GLY A 63 -2.85 -6.05 4.00
N LYS A 64 -3.34 -6.68 5.07
CA LYS A 64 -3.82 -8.07 5.03
C LYS A 64 -4.96 -8.27 4.03
N ARG A 65 -5.95 -7.36 4.02
CA ARG A 65 -7.08 -7.44 3.08
C ARG A 65 -6.63 -7.28 1.64
N LEU A 66 -5.69 -6.36 1.39
CA LEU A 66 -5.14 -6.12 0.07
C LEU A 66 -4.43 -7.38 -0.47
N SER A 67 -3.55 -7.98 0.32
CA SER A 67 -2.79 -9.17 -0.09
C SER A 67 -3.60 -10.47 -0.05
N ALA A 68 -4.81 -10.48 0.51
CA ALA A 68 -5.57 -11.71 0.73
C ALA A 68 -5.87 -12.48 -0.56
N LYS A 69 -6.20 -11.77 -1.65
CA LYS A 69 -6.53 -12.38 -2.94
C LYS A 69 -5.33 -13.11 -3.55
N ILE A 70 -4.20 -12.43 -3.66
CA ILE A 70 -2.98 -13.02 -4.21
C ILE A 70 -2.40 -14.09 -3.29
N SER A 71 -2.48 -13.91 -1.96
CA SER A 71 -2.07 -14.93 -0.99
C SER A 71 -2.91 -16.20 -1.12
N SER A 72 -4.23 -16.08 -1.28
CA SER A 72 -5.10 -17.23 -1.53
C SER A 72 -4.80 -17.93 -2.84
N LYS A 73 -4.26 -17.22 -3.84
CA LYS A 73 -3.85 -17.82 -5.11
C LYS A 73 -2.52 -18.57 -4.99
N LEU A 74 -1.60 -18.08 -4.15
CA LEU A 74 -0.24 -18.62 -4.01
C LEU A 74 -0.14 -19.77 -2.98
N GLY A 75 -1.06 -19.86 -2.01
CA GLY A 75 -1.14 -20.96 -1.04
C GLY A 75 -0.58 -20.60 0.33
#